data_AF-A0A9E5PHF6-F1
#
_entry.id   AF-A0A9E5PHF6-F1
#
_cell.length_a   1.000
_cell.length_b   1.000
_cell.length_c   1.000
_cell.angle_alpha   90.00
_cell.angle_beta   90.00
_cell.angle_gamma   90.00
#
_symmetry.space_group_name_H-M   'P 1'
#
loop_
_entity.id
_entity.type
_entity.pdbx_description
1 polymer ?
#
loop_
_entity_poly.entity_id
_entity_poly.type
_entity_poly.pdbx_seq_one_letter_code
_entity_poly.pdbx_strand_id
1 'polypeptide(L)' 'MAKADSGDLAERPYPLDWEEVAELRVFRTTAERWQRLIGWRADMRRKGWKLLQVAAHAGEMVAVFGRTKEELLTRQEAKE' A
#
# COMPACT_ATOMS: atom_id res chain seq x y z
N MET A 1 -25.71 0.00 -28.88
CA MET A 1 -24.35 -0.57 -28.84
C MET A 1 -23.44 0.41 -28.13
N ALA A 2 -23.05 0.11 -26.89
CA ALA A 2 -22.13 0.95 -26.12
C ALA A 2 -20.75 0.89 -26.79
N LYS A 3 -20.23 2.05 -27.19
CA LYS A 3 -18.85 2.16 -27.64
C LYS A 3 -17.95 1.97 -26.43
N ALA A 4 -17.01 1.03 -26.57
CA ALA A 4 -15.90 0.86 -25.65
C ALA A 4 -15.13 2.18 -25.57
N ASP A 5 -15.21 2.81 -24.41
CA ASP A 5 -14.38 3.93 -23.99
C ASP A 5 -12.98 3.37 -23.73
N SER A 6 -12.22 3.21 -24.81
CA SER A 6 -10.78 2.94 -24.77
C SER A 6 -10.05 4.27 -24.86
N GLY A 7 -10.31 5.14 -23.90
CA GLY A 7 -9.67 6.43 -23.73
C GLY A 7 -9.20 6.52 -22.29
N ASP A 8 -7.90 6.55 -22.11
CA ASP A 8 -7.26 6.97 -20.87
C ASP A 8 -7.17 5.98 -19.68
N LEU A 9 -6.31 4.98 -19.84
CA LEU A 9 -5.60 4.36 -18.71
C LEU A 9 -4.15 4.88 -18.61
N ALA A 10 -3.78 5.88 -19.42
CA ALA A 10 -2.41 6.39 -19.54
C ALA A 10 -2.15 7.60 -18.64
N GLU A 11 -3.17 8.30 -18.14
CA GLU A 11 -3.01 9.47 -17.25
C GLU A 11 -3.24 9.17 -15.77
N ARG A 12 -3.44 7.91 -15.35
CA ARG A 12 -3.56 7.61 -13.92
C ARG A 12 -2.16 7.51 -13.30
N PRO A 13 -1.74 8.47 -12.45
CA PRO A 13 -0.42 8.42 -11.81
C PRO A 13 -0.27 7.26 -10.84
N TYR A 14 -1.36 6.57 -10.49
CA TYR A 14 -1.39 5.48 -9.51
C TYR A 14 -2.24 4.30 -10.02
N PRO A 15 -1.91 3.06 -9.62
CA PRO A 15 -2.69 1.85 -9.95
C PRO A 15 -4.15 1.93 -9.48
N LEU A 16 -5.08 1.25 -10.17
CA LEU A 16 -6.51 1.22 -9.81
C LEU A 16 -6.76 0.78 -8.37
N ASP A 17 -6.03 -0.24 -7.90
CA ASP A 17 -6.13 -0.77 -6.54
C ASP A 17 -5.79 0.29 -5.47
N TRP A 18 -5.13 1.41 -5.82
CA TRP A 18 -4.88 2.51 -4.87
C TRP A 18 -6.13 3.34 -4.57
N GLU A 19 -7.13 3.38 -5.44
CA GLU A 19 -8.44 4.01 -5.14
C GLU A 19 -9.21 3.23 -4.06
N GLU A 20 -8.89 1.94 -3.92
CA GLU A 20 -9.44 1.04 -2.90
C GLU A 20 -8.66 1.13 -1.59
N VAL A 21 -7.44 1.70 -1.59
CA VAL A 21 -6.61 1.90 -0.40
C VAL A 21 -7.06 3.16 0.35
N ALA A 22 -7.57 2.97 1.56
CA ALA A 22 -8.04 4.04 2.44
C ALA A 22 -6.93 4.72 3.24
N GLU A 23 -5.88 3.96 3.60
CA GLU A 23 -4.74 4.50 4.34
C GLU A 23 -3.43 3.96 3.79
N LEU A 24 -2.43 4.84 3.69
CA LEU A 24 -1.07 4.51 3.27
C LEU A 24 -0.06 4.86 4.38
N ARG A 25 0.94 4.01 4.56
CA ARG A 25 2.10 4.26 5.42
C ARG A 25 3.38 3.98 4.66
N VAL A 26 4.24 4.99 4.58
CA VAL A 26 5.53 4.89 3.89
C VAL A 26 6.65 4.91 4.91
N PHE A 27 7.52 3.90 4.85
CA PHE A 27 8.74 3.84 5.64
C PHE A 27 9.94 3.99 4.72
N ARG A 28 10.80 4.96 5.01
CA ARG A 28 12.08 5.14 4.31
C ARG A 28 13.21 4.73 5.24
N THR A 29 14.17 4.00 4.70
CA THR A 29 15.34 3.56 5.46
C THR A 29 16.53 3.33 4.53
N THR A 30 17.73 3.17 5.07
CA THR A 30 18.90 2.81 4.25
C THR A 30 18.95 1.30 4.00
N ALA A 31 19.66 0.87 2.96
CA ALA A 31 19.85 -0.55 2.68
C ALA A 31 20.42 -1.33 3.89
N GLU A 32 21.34 -0.73 4.65
CA GLU A 32 21.92 -1.34 5.86
C GLU A 32 20.91 -1.55 6.98
N ARG A 33 19.93 -0.66 7.12
CA ARG A 33 18.88 -0.74 8.14
C ARG A 33 17.67 -1.54 7.66
N TRP A 34 17.64 -1.96 6.40
CA TRP A 34 16.57 -2.74 5.79
C TRP A 34 16.27 -4.07 6.50
N GLN A 35 17.24 -4.67 7.20
CA GLN A 35 16.97 -5.87 8.00
C GLN A 35 15.92 -5.65 9.10
N ARG A 36 15.78 -4.41 9.59
CA ARG A 36 14.72 -4.03 10.55
C ARG A 36 13.32 -4.06 9.94
N LEU A 37 13.23 -4.07 8.61
CA LEU A 37 11.96 -4.07 7.87
C LEU A 37 11.20 -5.39 7.99
N ILE A 38 11.88 -6.50 8.27
CA ILE A 38 11.22 -7.77 8.62
C ILE A 38 10.38 -7.59 9.90
N GLY A 39 10.95 -6.89 10.89
CA GLY A 39 10.24 -6.52 12.12
C GLY A 39 9.07 -5.57 11.85
N TRP A 40 9.27 -4.54 11.01
CA TRP A 40 8.21 -3.63 10.63
C TRP A 40 7.09 -4.31 9.86
N ARG A 41 7.41 -5.23 8.95
CA ARG A 41 6.41 -6.03 8.22
C ARG A 41 5.59 -6.88 9.19
N ALA A 42 6.21 -7.50 10.18
CA ALA A 42 5.52 -8.27 11.20
C ALA A 42 4.58 -7.40 12.05
N ASP A 43 5.04 -6.23 12.49
CA ASP A 43 4.24 -5.27 13.27
C ASP A 43 3.07 -4.71 12.45
N MET A 44 3.33 -4.30 11.21
CA MET A 44 2.33 -3.82 10.25
C MET A 44 1.27 -4.89 9.99
N ARG A 45 1.68 -6.14 9.74
CA ARG A 45 0.75 -7.27 9.53
C ARG A 45 -0.14 -7.51 10.75
N ARG A 46 0.41 -7.48 11.98
CA ARG A 46 -0.37 -7.58 13.24
C ARG A 46 -1.38 -6.44 13.38
N LYS A 47 -1.00 -5.25 12.94
CA LYS A 47 -1.87 -4.08 12.91
C LYS A 47 -2.82 -4.09 11.71
N GLY A 48 -2.84 -5.14 10.89
CA GLY A 48 -3.70 -5.30 9.73
C GLY A 48 -3.33 -4.42 8.54
N TRP A 49 -2.05 -4.08 8.38
CA TRP A 49 -1.50 -3.39 7.21
C TRP A 49 -0.85 -4.41 6.28
N LYS A 50 -1.05 -4.23 4.98
CA LYS A 50 -0.42 -5.04 3.94
C LYS A 50 0.74 -4.30 3.30
N LEU A 51 1.83 -5.01 3.02
CA LEU A 51 2.94 -4.44 2.25
C LEU A 51 2.52 -4.43 0.78
N LEU A 52 2.42 -3.23 0.20
CA LEU A 52 2.02 -3.04 -1.19
C LEU A 52 3.23 -3.01 -2.12
N GLN A 53 4.26 -2.26 -1.74
CA GLN A 53 5.42 -2.06 -2.60
C GLN A 53 6.70 -1.87 -1.80
N VAL A 54 7.80 -2.33 -2.39
CA VAL A 54 9.16 -2.02 -1.96
C VAL A 54 9.90 -1.43 -3.15
N ALA A 55 10.53 -0.28 -2.97
CA ALA A 55 11.35 0.36 -3.99
C ALA A 55 12.72 0.72 -3.39
N ALA A 56 13.77 0.56 -4.20
CA ALA A 56 15.09 1.09 -3.89
C ALA A 56 15.31 2.35 -4.72
N HIS A 57 15.68 3.46 -4.09
CA HIS A 57 15.94 4.71 -4.79
C HIS A 57 17.12 5.45 -4.16
N ALA A 58 18.14 5.77 -4.96
CA ALA A 58 19.31 6.53 -4.54
C ALA A 58 20.00 6.03 -3.25
N GLY A 59 20.05 4.71 -3.02
CA GLY A 59 20.65 4.11 -1.81
C GLY A 59 19.71 4.05 -0.61
N GLU A 60 18.53 4.65 -0.73
CA GLU A 60 17.42 4.49 0.20
C GLU A 60 16.52 3.33 -0.26
N MET A 61 15.84 2.76 0.71
CA MET A 61 14.84 1.74 0.53
C MET A 61 13.52 2.26 1.09
N VAL A 62 12.46 2.11 0.32
CA VAL A 62 11.13 2.62 0.62
C VAL A 62 10.17 1.44 0.66
N ALA A 63 9.47 1.26 1.78
CA ALA A 63 8.39 0.30 1.91
C ALA A 63 7.06 1.04 2.04
N VAL A 64 6.12 0.69 1.18
CA VAL A 64 4.75 1.23 1.15
C VAL A 64 3.82 0.17 1.69
N PHE A 65 3.12 0.51 2.78
CA PHE A 65 2.05 -0.30 3.34
C PHE A 65 0.71 0.37 3.08
N GLY A 66 -0.33 -0.43 2.88
CA GLY A 66 -1.67 0.07 2.69
C GLY A 66 -2.72 -0.78 3.40
N ARG A 67 -3.91 -0.17 3.52
CA ARG A 67 -5.14 -0.79 3.98
C ARG A 67 -6.26 -0.42 3.04
N THR A 68 -7.04 -1.40 2.63
CA THR A 68 -8.22 -1.15 1.79
C THR A 68 -9.37 -0.58 2.62
N LYS A 69 -10.30 0.12 1.95
CA LYS A 69 -11.56 0.61 2.55
C LYS A 69 -12.36 -0.53 3.16
N GLU A 70 -12.44 -1.67 2.45
CA GLU A 70 -13.09 -2.89 2.95
C GLU A 70 -12.42 -3.40 4.24
N GLU A 71 -11.08 -3.46 4.29
CA GLU A 71 -10.37 -3.87 5.51
C GLU A 71 -10.57 -2.91 6.70
N LEU A 72 -10.84 -1.63 6.45
CA LEU A 72 -11.22 -0.68 7.49
C LEU A 72 -12.67 -0.88 7.94
N LEU A 73 -13.59 -1.15 7.01
CA LEU A 73 -15.01 -1.38 7.30
C LEU A 73 -15.18 -2.66 8.13
N THR A 74 -14.57 -3.78 7.70
CA THR A 74 -14.62 -5.06 8.44
C THR A 74 -14.06 -4.93 9.86
N ARG A 75 -13.08 -4.04 10.08
CA ARG A 75 -12.49 -3.82 11.41
C ARG A 75 -13.34 -2.89 12.29
N GLN A 76 -14.14 -2.01 11.70
CA GLN A 76 -15.12 -1.21 12.43
C GLN A 76 -16.28 -2.10 12.88
N GLU A 77 -16.81 -2.94 12.00
CA GLU A 77 -17.88 -3.91 12.35
C GLU A 77 -17.44 -4.92 13.41
N ALA A 78 -16.17 -5.34 13.42
CA ALA A 78 -15.65 -6.23 14.47
C ALA A 78 -15.41 -5.56 15.83
N LYS A 79 -15.61 -4.25 15.93
CA LYS A 79 -15.47 -3.47 17.17
C LYS A 79 -16.81 -2.99 17.74
N GLU A 80 -17.91 -3.13 16.99
CA GLU A 80 -19.29 -2.93 17.45
C GLU A 80 -19.88 -4.23 17.97
#